data_AF-A0A7R9HD12-F1
#
_entry.id   AF-A0A7R9HD12-F1
#
_cell.length_a   1.000
_cell.length_b   1.000
_cell.length_c   1.000
_cell.angle_alpha   90.00
_cell.angle_beta   90.00
_cell.angle_gamma   90.00
#
_symmetry.space_group_name_H-M   'P 1'
#
loop_
_entity.id
_entity.type
_entity.pdbx_description
1 polymer ?
#
loop_
_entity_poly.entity_id
_entity_poly.type
_entity_poly.pdbx_seq_one_letter_code
_entity_poly.pdbx_strand_id
1 'polypeptide(L)'
;GFFMTLARSNVQRPGSRAWFASHKLKASSLPLCVSFWFVLNEPFIDNTGPSLGSLSVYVKMLDKNGNIQMAPIWRLYNHQGPEWRYAQALIQEINNDHVVATLRRSTPFSTAQALTNRQESIHPHFCGVIRNGPV
;
A
#
# COMPACT_ATOMS: atom_id res chain seq x y z
N GLY A 1 14.19 -13.22 -8.65
CA GLY A 1 13.48 -12.35 -7.70
C GLY A 1 12.02 -12.78 -7.61
N PHE A 2 11.34 -12.44 -6.51
CA PHE A 2 9.93 -12.80 -6.28
C PHE A 2 9.12 -11.54 -6.03
N PHE A 3 7.88 -11.46 -6.51
CA PHE A 3 6.95 -10.37 -6.21
C PHE A 3 5.59 -10.95 -5.81
N MET A 4 4.80 -10.15 -5.08
CA MET A 4 3.45 -10.55 -4.71
C MET A 4 2.46 -10.04 -5.75
N THR A 5 1.48 -10.87 -6.09
CA THR A 5 0.36 -10.49 -6.94
C THR A 5 -0.94 -10.71 -6.20
N LEU A 6 -1.97 -9.94 -6.57
CA LEU A 6 -3.32 -10.24 -6.11
C LEU A 6 -3.89 -11.35 -6.97
N ALA A 7 -4.21 -12.48 -6.33
CA ALA A 7 -4.72 -13.66 -7.01
C ALA A 7 -6.05 -13.35 -7.72
N ARG A 8 -6.17 -13.90 -8.94
CA ARG A 8 -7.36 -13.80 -9.77
C ARG A 8 -8.38 -14.81 -9.26
N SER A 9 -9.53 -14.34 -8.82
CA SER A 9 -10.70 -15.20 -8.62
C SER A 9 -11.90 -14.55 -9.30
N ASN A 10 -12.81 -15.39 -9.77
CA ASN A 10 -14.01 -14.98 -10.50
C ASN A 10 -15.02 -14.19 -9.63
N VAL A 11 -14.67 -13.95 -8.36
CA VAL A 11 -15.50 -13.32 -7.33
C VAL A 11 -14.70 -12.24 -6.59
N GLN A 12 -14.07 -11.31 -7.32
CA GLN A 12 -13.65 -10.05 -6.69
C GLN A 12 -14.86 -9.11 -6.63
N ARG A 13 -15.44 -8.96 -5.44
CA ARG A 13 -16.56 -8.06 -5.20
C ARG A 13 -16.09 -6.61 -5.29
N PRO A 14 -16.87 -5.69 -5.87
CA PRO A 14 -16.56 -4.27 -5.81
C PRO A 14 -16.28 -3.81 -4.37
N GLY A 15 -15.25 -2.98 -4.19
CA GLY A 15 -14.80 -2.54 -2.88
C GLY A 15 -14.00 -3.58 -2.07
N SER A 16 -13.65 -4.72 -2.65
CA SER A 16 -12.70 -5.69 -2.06
C SER A 16 -11.36 -5.02 -1.74
N ARG A 17 -10.74 -5.47 -0.64
CA ARG A 17 -9.47 -4.92 -0.13
C ARG A 17 -8.49 -6.06 0.15
N ALA A 18 -7.24 -5.86 -0.24
CA ALA A 18 -6.13 -6.72 0.14
C ALA A 18 -5.17 -5.94 1.01
N TRP A 19 -4.68 -6.59 2.07
CA TRP A 19 -3.73 -5.99 3.01
C TRP A 19 -2.45 -6.80 3.03
N PHE A 20 -1.33 -6.11 3.04
CA PHE A 20 -0.01 -6.68 3.27
C PHE A 20 0.65 -5.94 4.42
N ALA A 21 0.99 -6.66 5.49
CA ALA A 21 1.50 -6.10 6.72
C ALA A 21 2.97 -6.48 6.93
N SER A 22 3.77 -5.52 7.39
CA SER A 22 5.12 -5.79 7.90
C SER A 22 5.08 -6.57 9.21
N HIS A 23 6.24 -7.05 9.65
CA HIS A 23 6.44 -7.35 11.07
C HIS A 23 6.31 -6.07 11.91
N LYS A 24 6.14 -6.23 13.22
CA LYS A 24 6.17 -5.12 14.16
C LYS A 24 7.51 -4.38 14.05
N LEU A 25 7.45 -3.08 13.81
CA LEU A 25 8.60 -2.20 13.81
C LEU A 25 8.92 -1.83 15.27
N LYS A 26 10.21 -1.78 15.61
CA LYS A 26 10.66 -1.34 16.92
C LYS A 26 10.47 0.16 17.06
N ALA A 27 10.19 0.62 18.28
CA ALA A 27 10.17 2.04 18.60
C ALA A 27 11.51 2.71 18.19
N SER A 28 11.39 3.89 17.59
CA SER A 28 12.51 4.64 17.04
C SER A 28 12.18 6.13 17.09
N SER A 29 13.09 6.90 17.68
CA SER A 29 13.10 8.36 17.61
C SER A 29 13.63 8.88 16.26
N LEU A 30 14.21 7.99 15.45
CA LEU A 30 14.63 8.32 14.09
C LEU A 30 13.53 7.96 13.10
N PRO A 31 13.32 8.79 12.05
CA PRO A 31 12.35 8.51 11.02
C PRO A 31 12.70 7.25 10.24
N LEU A 32 11.67 6.47 9.90
CA LEU A 32 11.76 5.30 9.04
C LEU A 32 11.09 5.55 7.69
N CYS A 33 11.49 4.79 6.68
CA CYS A 33 10.90 4.84 5.35
C CYS A 33 10.39 3.47 4.92
N VAL A 34 9.17 3.44 4.41
CA VAL A 34 8.64 2.28 3.67
C VAL A 34 8.86 2.55 2.20
N SER A 35 9.69 1.76 1.53
CA SER A 35 9.88 1.85 0.08
C SER A 35 9.29 0.63 -0.62
N PHE A 36 8.74 0.81 -1.80
CA PHE A 36 8.15 -0.31 -2.53
C PHE A 36 8.09 0.00 -4.02
N TRP A 37 8.25 -1.06 -4.79
CA TRP A 37 7.96 -1.05 -6.21
C TRP A 37 6.56 -1.60 -6.45
N PHE A 38 5.81 -0.98 -7.35
CA PHE A 38 4.46 -1.40 -7.69
C PHE A 38 4.18 -1.28 -9.19
N VAL A 39 3.27 -2.12 -9.68
CA VAL A 39 2.62 -1.98 -10.99
C VAL A 39 1.13 -1.89 -10.75
N LEU A 40 0.52 -0.77 -11.15
CA LEU A 40 -0.93 -0.56 -11.13
C LEU A 40 -1.44 -0.40 -12.57
N ASN A 41 -1.60 -1.52 -13.26
CA ASN A 41 -2.08 -1.55 -14.64
C ASN A 41 -3.57 -1.91 -14.71
N GLU A 42 -4.38 -1.04 -15.30
CA GLU A 42 -5.80 -1.29 -15.59
C GLU A 42 -6.00 -1.01 -17.10
N PRO A 43 -5.91 -2.04 -17.96
CA PRO A 43 -5.79 -1.85 -19.41
C PRO A 43 -7.08 -1.37 -20.10
N PHE A 44 -8.22 -1.35 -19.40
CA PHE A 44 -9.54 -1.11 -20.00
C PHE A 44 -10.26 0.15 -19.50
N ILE A 45 -9.53 1.11 -18.91
CA ILE A 45 -10.19 2.23 -18.23
C ILE A 45 -9.52 3.56 -18.53
N ASP A 46 -10.37 4.58 -18.73
CA ASP A 46 -9.99 5.97 -18.91
C ASP A 46 -9.52 6.59 -17.58
N ASN A 47 -8.58 7.52 -17.64
CA ASN A 47 -8.10 8.23 -16.44
C ASN A 47 -9.19 9.13 -15.80
N THR A 48 -10.33 9.29 -16.47
CA THR A 48 -11.51 10.07 -16.08
C THR A 48 -12.65 9.22 -15.48
N GLY A 49 -12.52 7.89 -15.48
CA GLY A 49 -13.57 6.97 -15.03
C GLY A 49 -13.76 6.93 -13.50
N PRO A 50 -14.88 6.35 -13.00
CA PRO A 50 -15.16 6.23 -11.58
C PRO A 50 -14.01 5.54 -10.83
N SER A 51 -13.71 5.96 -9.60
CA SER A 51 -12.50 5.57 -8.84
C SER A 51 -12.12 4.09 -9.00
N LEU A 52 -10.94 3.85 -9.59
CA LEU A 52 -10.45 2.52 -9.97
C LEU A 52 -9.85 1.73 -8.80
N GLY A 53 -10.13 2.19 -7.59
CA GLY A 53 -9.45 1.76 -6.40
C GLY A 53 -8.21 2.59 -6.07
N SER A 54 -7.46 2.12 -5.08
CA SER A 54 -6.27 2.82 -4.58
C SER A 54 -5.28 1.87 -3.96
N LEU A 55 -4.00 2.21 -4.06
CA LEU A 55 -2.94 1.67 -3.24
C LEU A 55 -2.67 2.67 -2.11
N SER A 56 -2.72 2.21 -0.86
CA SER A 56 -2.51 3.06 0.32
C SER A 56 -1.49 2.42 1.25
N VAL A 57 -0.69 3.22 1.93
CA VAL A 57 0.16 2.79 3.04
C VAL A 57 -0.40 3.35 4.33
N TYR A 58 -0.57 2.48 5.32
CA TYR A 58 -1.01 2.82 6.66
C TYR A 58 0.06 2.46 7.67
N VAL A 59 0.05 3.22 8.76
CA VAL A 59 0.72 2.86 10.00
C VAL A 59 -0.37 2.41 10.97
N LYS A 60 -0.32 1.14 11.38
CA LYS A 60 -1.14 0.61 12.46
C LYS A 60 -0.42 0.89 13.77
N MET A 61 -1.08 1.51 14.74
CA MET A 61 -0.53 1.82 16.07
C MET A 61 -1.58 1.47 17.13
N LEU A 62 -1.18 1.38 18.40
CA LEU A 62 -2.12 1.31 19.53
C LEU A 62 -2.18 2.68 20.22
N ASP A 63 -3.36 3.18 20.54
CA ASP A 63 -3.45 4.39 21.35
C ASP A 63 -3.15 4.09 22.84
N LYS A 64 -3.14 5.14 23.67
CA LYS A 64 -2.89 5.01 25.13
C LYS A 64 -3.92 4.13 25.85
N ASN A 65 -5.08 3.92 25.25
CA ASN A 65 -6.18 3.12 25.77
C ASN A 65 -6.16 1.67 25.22
N GLY A 66 -5.15 1.32 24.41
CA GLY A 66 -5.03 0.01 23.79
C GLY A 66 -5.91 -0.20 22.55
N ASN A 67 -6.52 0.85 21.99
CA ASN A 67 -7.29 0.75 20.75
C ASN A 67 -6.38 0.79 19.53
N ILE A 68 -6.75 0.03 18.50
CA ILE A 68 -6.04 0.03 17.22
C ILE A 68 -6.37 1.31 16.45
N GLN A 69 -5.35 2.11 16.16
CA GLN A 69 -5.42 3.26 15.27
C GLN A 69 -4.73 2.95 13.94
N MET A 70 -5.39 3.27 12.83
CA MET A 70 -4.83 3.14 11.47
C MET A 70 -4.68 4.53 10.85
N ALA A 71 -3.44 5.01 10.72
CA ALA A 71 -3.15 6.32 10.14
C ALA A 71 -2.65 6.16 8.68
N PRO A 72 -3.30 6.76 7.66
CA PRO A 72 -2.78 6.77 6.30
C PRO A 72 -1.57 7.69 6.21
N ILE A 73 -0.45 7.19 5.66
CA ILE A 73 0.77 7.99 5.46
C ILE A 73 1.09 8.21 3.98
N TRP A 74 0.49 7.41 3.09
CA TRP A 74 0.64 7.56 1.65
C TRP A 74 -0.56 6.95 0.94
N ARG A 75 -0.94 7.52 -0.20
CA ARG A 75 -1.99 6.96 -1.05
C ARG A 75 -1.82 7.37 -2.50
N LEU A 76 -2.09 6.43 -3.38
CA LEU A 76 -2.17 6.62 -4.82
C LEU A 76 -3.48 6.05 -5.33
N TYR A 77 -4.15 6.81 -6.19
CA TYR A 77 -5.39 6.41 -6.82
C TYR A 77 -5.13 6.02 -8.27
N ASN A 78 -6.05 5.19 -8.78
CA ASN A 78 -6.17 4.88 -10.20
C ASN A 78 -4.94 4.19 -10.84
N HIS A 79 -5.06 3.94 -12.13
CA HIS A 79 -4.05 3.36 -13.00
C HIS A 79 -2.79 4.23 -13.09
N GLN A 80 -1.62 3.59 -13.21
CA GLN A 80 -0.31 4.25 -13.26
C GLN A 80 0.53 3.79 -14.46
N GLY A 81 -0.04 3.05 -15.38
CA GLY A 81 0.69 2.40 -16.48
C GLY A 81 1.08 0.95 -16.19
N PRO A 82 1.57 0.24 -17.22
CA PRO A 82 2.11 -1.11 -17.10
C PRO A 82 3.54 -1.16 -16.51
N GLU A 83 4.17 -0.01 -16.32
CA GLU A 83 5.55 0.13 -15.86
C GLU A 83 5.69 -0.05 -14.34
N TRP A 84 6.85 -0.56 -13.92
CA TRP A 84 7.24 -0.57 -12.51
C TRP A 84 7.48 0.86 -12.01
N ARG A 85 6.84 1.23 -10.92
CA ARG A 85 7.03 2.53 -10.27
C ARG A 85 7.53 2.37 -8.85
N TYR A 86 8.42 3.28 -8.47
CA TYR A 86 8.92 3.40 -7.11
C TYR A 86 8.06 4.36 -6.29
N ALA A 87 7.75 3.99 -5.06
CA ALA A 87 7.19 4.88 -4.06
C ALA A 87 7.90 4.72 -2.71
N GLN A 88 7.88 5.80 -1.94
CA GLN A 88 8.38 5.84 -0.58
C GLN A 88 7.41 6.61 0.31
N ALA A 89 7.21 6.11 1.53
CA ALA A 89 6.39 6.74 2.55
C ALA A 89 7.22 6.93 3.83
N LEU A 90 7.19 8.14 4.38
CA LEU A 90 7.88 8.52 5.61
C LEU A 90 7.05 8.15 6.83
N ILE A 91 7.71 7.58 7.84
CA ILE A 91 7.19 7.38 9.20
C ILE A 91 8.04 8.27 10.11
N GLN A 92 7.47 9.37 10.60
CA GLN A 92 8.21 10.41 11.33
C GLN A 92 8.78 9.91 12.65
N GLU A 93 7.94 9.34 13.51
CA GLU A 93 8.34 8.80 14.81
C GLU A 93 7.52 7.56 15.13
N ILE A 94 8.16 6.58 15.75
CA ILE A 94 7.54 5.34 16.20
C ILE A 94 7.58 5.35 17.73
N ASN A 95 6.55 5.94 18.32
CA ASN A 95 6.42 6.10 19.77
C ASN A 95 5.78 4.86 20.44
N ASN A 96 5.61 3.78 19.69
CA ASN A 96 4.88 2.60 20.12
C ASN A 96 5.51 1.31 19.59
N ASP A 97 5.54 0.26 20.42
CA ASP A 97 6.15 -1.04 20.07
C ASP A 97 5.30 -1.89 19.10
N HIS A 98 4.15 -1.37 18.70
CA HIS A 98 3.16 -2.09 17.89
C HIS A 98 2.87 -1.38 16.56
N VAL A 99 3.91 -0.81 15.95
CA VAL A 99 3.80 -0.20 14.63
C VAL A 99 3.91 -1.25 13.52
N VAL A 100 2.91 -1.29 12.64
CA VAL A 100 2.90 -2.15 11.45
C VAL A 100 2.63 -1.30 10.22
N ALA A 101 3.60 -1.28 9.30
CA ALA A 101 3.41 -0.68 7.99
C ALA A 101 2.56 -1.63 7.14
N THR A 102 1.42 -1.14 6.67
CA THR A 102 0.47 -1.96 5.91
C THR A 102 0.16 -1.33 4.56
N LEU A 103 0.43 -2.06 3.49
CA LEU A 103 -0.06 -1.71 2.16
C LEU A 103 -1.48 -2.24 1.98
N ARG A 104 -2.38 -1.40 1.48
CA ARG A 104 -3.76 -1.76 1.16
C ARG A 104 -4.04 -1.49 -0.30
N ARG A 105 -4.46 -2.51 -1.04
CA ARG A 105 -5.12 -2.32 -2.33
C ARG A 105 -6.62 -2.34 -2.13
N SER A 106 -7.32 -1.37 -2.70
CA SER A 106 -8.79 -1.33 -2.79
C SER A 106 -9.18 -1.47 -4.26
N THR A 107 -10.23 -2.21 -4.56
CA THR A 107 -10.83 -2.33 -5.92
C THR A 107 -11.92 -1.26 -6.13
N PRO A 108 -12.30 -0.95 -7.39
CA PRO A 108 -13.39 -0.04 -7.69
C PRO A 108 -14.71 -0.47 -7.04
N PHE A 109 -15.60 0.48 -6.74
CA PHE A 109 -16.95 0.20 -6.23
C PHE A 109 -17.98 -0.12 -7.32
N SER A 110 -17.65 0.09 -8.61
CA SER A 110 -18.59 -0.19 -9.70
C SER A 110 -18.67 -1.69 -10.01
N THR A 111 -19.90 -2.19 -10.17
CA THR A 111 -20.22 -3.58 -10.50
C THR A 111 -19.77 -4.00 -11.91
N ALA A 112 -19.51 -3.04 -12.79
CA ALA A 112 -19.16 -3.27 -14.20
C ALA A 112 -17.77 -3.89 -14.43
N GLN A 113 -16.90 -3.96 -13.41
CA GLN A 113 -15.48 -4.33 -13.59
C GLN A 113 -15.01 -5.52 -12.72
N ALA A 114 -15.94 -6.35 -12.24
CA ALA A 114 -15.60 -7.59 -11.55
C ALA A 114 -14.99 -8.67 -12.47
N LEU A 115 -14.90 -8.44 -13.79
CA LEU A 115 -14.49 -9.44 -14.78
C LEU A 115 -13.24 -9.10 -15.61
N THR A 116 -12.50 -8.04 -15.29
CA THR A 116 -11.29 -7.68 -16.07
C THR A 116 -10.02 -8.34 -15.50
N ASN A 117 -9.22 -8.89 -16.41
CA ASN A 117 -7.90 -9.48 -16.18
C ASN A 117 -6.92 -8.44 -15.60
N ARG A 118 -6.93 -8.25 -14.28
CA ARG A 118 -5.94 -7.41 -13.58
C ARG A 118 -4.59 -8.14 -13.50
N GLN A 119 -3.51 -7.49 -13.91
CA GLN A 119 -2.14 -7.93 -13.67
C GLN A 119 -1.45 -6.88 -12.79
N GLU A 120 -1.23 -7.25 -11.54
CA GLU A 120 -0.83 -6.33 -10.49
C GLU A 120 0.22 -7.00 -9.63
N SER A 121 1.32 -6.29 -9.40
CA SER A 121 2.49 -6.80 -8.71
C SER A 121 3.04 -5.76 -7.76
N ILE A 122 3.39 -6.18 -6.54
CA ILE A 122 4.02 -5.34 -5.52
C ILE A 122 5.27 -6.05 -5.01
N HIS A 123 6.37 -5.32 -4.94
CA HIS A 123 7.62 -5.76 -4.35
C HIS A 123 8.02 -4.80 -3.22
N PRO A 124 7.55 -5.07 -1.98
CA PRO A 124 7.79 -4.17 -0.86
C PRO A 124 9.18 -4.39 -0.26
N HIS A 125 9.85 -3.28 0.02
CA HIS A 125 11.08 -3.24 0.81
C HIS A 125 10.86 -2.36 2.04
N PHE A 126 10.78 -2.96 3.22
CA PHE A 126 10.79 -2.17 4.44
C PHE A 126 12.23 -1.72 4.70
N CYS A 127 12.55 -0.47 4.36
CA CYS A 127 13.87 0.07 4.59
C CYS A 127 14.01 0.50 6.05
N GLY A 128 15.14 0.18 6.65
CA GLY A 128 15.54 0.72 7.96
C GLY A 128 15.92 2.20 7.88
N VAL A 129 16.18 2.76 9.08
CA VAL A 129 16.52 4.16 9.40
C VAL A 129 17.07 4.98 8.24
N ILE A 130 16.42 6.12 7.96
CA ILE A 130 16.98 7.14 7.07
C ILE A 130 18.19 7.75 7.78
N ARG A 131 19.40 7.30 7.44
CA ARG A 131 20.59 8.12 7.69
C ARG A 131 20.62 9.17 6.60
N ASN A 132 20.32 10.42 6.93
CA ASN A 132 20.66 11.54 6.07
C ASN A 132 22.17 11.50 5.86
N GLY A 133 22.61 11.06 4.68
CA GLY A 133 23.98 11.24 4.23
C GLY A 133 24.21 12.71 3.90
N PRO A 134 25.44 13.23 4.10
CA PRO A 134 25.75 14.61 3.74
C PRO A 134 25.63 14.81 2.22
N VAL A 135 25.12 16.00 1.86
CA VAL A 135 24.95 16.52 0.49
C VAL A 135 26.29 16.65 -0.22
#